data_AF-A0A3G6V0W9-F1
#
_entry.id   AF-A0A3G6V0W9-F1
#
_cell.length_a   1.000
_cell.length_b   1.000
_cell.length_c   1.000
_cell.angle_alpha   90.00
_cell.angle_beta   90.00
_cell.angle_gamma   90.00
#
_symmetry.space_group_name_H-M   'P 1'
#
loop_
_entity.id
_entity.type
_entity.pdbx_description
1 polymer ?
#
loop_
_entity_poly.entity_id
_entity_poly.type
_entity_poly.pdbx_seq_one_letter_code
_entity_poly.pdbx_strand_id
1 'polypeptide(L)'
;MKISGREKENLSEAIDQMNEALDVFIQTYNQSEEDKPVIRFTQDTEQSIRSAMKIYGEAVIEKKINTLIKEFLSFTENKAGKKDG
;
A
#
# COMPACT_ATOMS: atom_id res chain seq x y z
N MET A 1 -49.17 -9.25 -3.76
CA MET A 1 -48.97 -10.71 -3.66
C MET A 1 -48.66 -11.05 -2.22
N LYS A 2 -49.44 -11.94 -1.59
CA LYS A 2 -49.12 -12.46 -0.25
C LYS A 2 -48.03 -13.50 -0.42
N ILE A 3 -46.78 -13.09 -0.17
CA ILE A 3 -45.63 -13.99 -0.09
C ILE A 3 -45.95 -15.03 1.00
N SER A 4 -45.93 -16.31 0.64
CA SER A 4 -46.11 -17.40 1.61
C SER A 4 -44.96 -17.36 2.62
N GLY A 5 -45.17 -17.79 3.88
CA GLY A 5 -44.14 -17.69 4.93
C GLY A 5 -42.77 -18.25 4.52
N ARG A 6 -42.77 -19.31 3.70
CA ARG A 6 -41.59 -19.95 3.13
C ARG A 6 -40.85 -19.09 2.10
N GLU A 7 -41.56 -18.38 1.24
CA GLU A 7 -40.95 -17.44 0.28
C GLU A 7 -40.36 -16.22 1.00
N LYS A 8 -40.96 -15.81 2.12
CA LYS A 8 -40.43 -14.73 2.97
C LYS A 8 -39.14 -15.15 3.67
N GLU A 9 -39.07 -16.39 4.17
CA GLU A 9 -37.86 -16.96 4.76
C GLU A 9 -36.74 -17.06 3.72
N ASN A 10 -37.02 -17.63 2.55
CA ASN A 10 -36.03 -17.71 1.47
C ASN A 10 -35.52 -16.32 1.03
N LEU A 11 -36.41 -15.33 0.99
CA LEU A 11 -36.02 -13.95 0.66
C LEU A 11 -35.16 -13.33 1.76
N SER A 12 -35.48 -13.57 3.03
CA SER A 12 -34.68 -13.09 4.16
C SER A 12 -33.28 -13.70 4.14
N GLU A 13 -33.19 -15.02 3.91
CA GLU A 13 -31.91 -15.73 3.83
C GLU A 13 -31.05 -15.23 2.66
N ALA A 14 -31.67 -14.96 1.51
CA ALA A 14 -30.97 -14.37 0.37
C ALA A 14 -30.47 -12.95 0.67
N ILE A 15 -31.22 -12.15 1.44
CA ILE A 15 -30.80 -10.80 1.87
C ILE A 15 -29.63 -10.88 2.85
N ASP A 16 -29.67 -11.82 3.79
CA ASP A 16 -28.61 -12.02 4.78
C ASP A 16 -27.30 -12.44 4.09
N GLN A 17 -27.36 -13.36 3.14
CA GLN A 17 -26.21 -13.75 2.31
C GLN A 17 -25.67 -12.59 1.47
N MET A 18 -26.56 -11.72 0.96
CA MET A 18 -26.14 -10.53 0.24
C MET A 18 -25.40 -9.54 1.14
N ASN A 19 -25.87 -9.33 2.37
CA ASN A 19 -25.22 -8.44 3.33
C ASN A 19 -23.84 -8.97 3.72
N GLU A 20 -23.73 -10.27 3.99
CA GLU A 20 -22.45 -10.91 4.30
C GLU A 20 -21.48 -10.80 3.10
N ALA A 21 -21.96 -11.01 1.88
CA ALA A 21 -21.15 -10.83 0.68
C ALA A 21 -20.66 -9.38 0.53
N LEU A 22 -21.50 -8.39 0.83
CA LEU A 22 -21.13 -6.97 0.79
C LEU A 22 -20.05 -6.64 1.83
N ASP A 23 -20.13 -7.19 3.02
CA ASP A 23 -19.09 -7.01 4.04
C ASP A 23 -17.74 -7.58 3.57
N VAL A 24 -17.74 -8.75 2.93
CA VAL A 24 -16.54 -9.33 2.30
C VAL A 24 -15.99 -8.44 1.19
N PHE A 25 -16.85 -7.84 0.36
CA PHE A 25 -16.42 -6.88 -0.67
C PHE A 25 -15.75 -5.65 -0.06
N ILE A 26 -16.32 -5.09 1.00
CA ILE A 26 -15.76 -3.91 1.70
C ILE A 26 -14.43 -4.25 2.34
N GLN A 27 -14.33 -5.39 3.02
CA GLN A 27 -13.09 -5.85 3.61
C GLN A 27 -12.01 -6.07 2.56
N THR A 28 -12.37 -6.69 1.44
CA THR A 28 -11.45 -6.90 0.30
C THR A 28 -11.00 -5.57 -0.26
N TYR A 29 -11.89 -4.58 -0.41
CA TYR A 29 -11.52 -3.24 -0.87
C TYR A 29 -10.52 -2.57 0.07
N ASN A 30 -10.78 -2.61 1.38
CA ASN A 30 -9.87 -2.05 2.39
C ASN A 30 -8.51 -2.77 2.42
N GLN A 31 -8.49 -4.09 2.23
CA GLN A 31 -7.25 -4.87 2.12
C GLN A 31 -6.54 -4.67 0.77
N SER A 32 -7.30 -4.27 -0.26
CA SER A 32 -6.79 -3.94 -1.59
C SER A 32 -6.25 -2.52 -1.69
N GLU A 33 -6.31 -1.74 -0.61
CA GLU A 33 -5.44 -0.57 -0.49
C GLU A 33 -3.99 -1.05 -0.59
N GLU A 34 -3.45 -0.94 -1.80
CA GLU A 34 -2.10 -1.36 -2.10
C GLU A 34 -1.15 -0.64 -1.13
N ASP A 35 -0.42 -1.40 -0.32
CA ASP A 35 0.75 -0.91 0.39
C ASP A 35 1.78 -0.51 -0.66
N LYS A 36 1.63 0.71 -1.19
CA LYS A 36 2.54 1.29 -2.15
C LYS A 36 3.72 1.80 -1.36
N PRO A 37 4.88 1.12 -1.44
CA PRO A 37 6.06 1.62 -0.76
C PRO A 37 6.39 3.01 -1.33
N VAL A 38 6.86 3.91 -0.45
CA VAL A 38 7.26 5.28 -0.83
C VAL A 38 8.21 5.26 -2.03
N ILE A 39 9.07 4.24 -2.12
CA ILE A 39 9.97 3.98 -3.24
C ILE A 39 9.97 2.49 -3.56
N ARG A 40 9.84 2.13 -4.84
CA ARG A 40 10.08 0.77 -5.34
C ARG A 40 11.51 0.67 -5.88
N PHE A 41 12.31 -0.22 -5.33
CA PHE A 41 13.65 -0.50 -5.82
C PHE A 41 13.61 -1.63 -6.86
N THR A 42 14.59 -1.64 -7.78
CA THR A 42 14.80 -2.80 -8.65
C THR A 42 15.31 -3.98 -7.83
N GLN A 43 15.12 -5.21 -8.33
CA GLN A 43 15.58 -6.43 -7.66
C GLN A 43 17.08 -6.38 -7.33
N ASP A 44 17.90 -5.90 -8.27
CA ASP A 44 19.36 -5.76 -8.08
C ASP A 44 19.70 -4.78 -6.94
N THR A 45 18.94 -3.68 -6.86
CA THR A 45 19.13 -2.67 -5.81
C THR A 45 18.71 -3.24 -4.46
N GLU A 46 17.59 -3.93 -4.37
CA GLU A 46 17.17 -4.60 -3.14
C GLU A 46 18.19 -5.63 -2.67
N GLN A 47 18.72 -6.45 -3.59
CA GLN A 47 19.72 -7.45 -3.26
C GLN A 47 21.01 -6.82 -2.72
N SER A 48 21.41 -5.69 -3.32
CA SER A 48 22.57 -4.91 -2.87
C SER A 48 22.35 -4.31 -1.48
N ILE A 49 21.16 -3.74 -1.22
CA ILE A 49 20.78 -3.20 0.09
C ILE A 49 20.79 -4.31 1.15
N ARG A 50 20.15 -5.45 0.88
CA ARG A 50 20.12 -6.60 1.79
C ARG A 50 21.51 -7.13 2.11
N SER A 51 22.39 -7.18 1.11
CA SER A 51 23.77 -7.61 1.29
C SER A 51 24.55 -6.62 2.16
N ALA A 52 24.38 -5.31 1.92
CA ALA A 52 25.00 -4.27 2.73
C ALA A 52 24.49 -4.28 4.18
N MET A 53 23.19 -4.49 4.41
CA MET A 53 22.61 -4.59 5.76
C MET A 53 23.21 -5.76 6.54
N LYS A 54 23.44 -6.91 5.89
CA LYS A 54 24.11 -8.06 6.52
C LYS A 54 25.56 -7.77 6.94
N ILE A 55 26.27 -6.96 6.17
CA ILE A 55 27.70 -6.65 6.40
C ILE A 55 27.88 -5.53 7.41
N TYR A 56 27.09 -4.45 7.29
CA TYR A 56 27.30 -3.19 8.00
C TYR A 56 26.24 -2.90 9.07
N GLY A 57 25.17 -3.71 9.15
CA GLY A 57 24.04 -3.51 10.04
C GLY A 57 22.94 -2.67 9.40
N GLU A 58 21.70 -3.06 9.69
CA GLU A 58 20.48 -2.46 9.15
C GLU A 58 20.40 -0.96 9.43
N ALA A 59 20.49 -0.56 10.71
CA ALA A 59 20.40 0.84 11.13
C ALA A 59 21.45 1.76 10.46
N VAL A 60 22.64 1.23 10.15
CA VAL A 60 23.70 1.99 9.48
C VAL A 60 23.34 2.25 8.03
N ILE A 61 22.86 1.22 7.32
CA ILE A 61 22.46 1.32 5.93
C ILE A 61 21.21 2.18 5.77
N GLU A 62 20.20 2.01 6.62
CA GLU A 62 19.00 2.83 6.61
C GLU A 62 19.32 4.31 6.79
N LYS A 63 20.12 4.66 7.81
CA LYS A 63 20.52 6.04 8.04
C LYS A 63 21.24 6.61 6.82
N LYS A 64 22.15 5.84 6.22
CA LYS A 64 22.95 6.31 5.09
C LYS A 64 22.10 6.51 3.83
N ILE A 65 21.20 5.58 3.51
CA ILE A 65 20.27 5.70 2.38
C ILE A 65 19.37 6.93 2.57
N ASN A 66 18.77 7.09 3.74
CA ASN A 66 17.90 8.24 4.02
C ASN A 66 18.64 9.59 3.90
N THR A 67 19.87 9.68 4.41
CA THR A 67 20.69 10.89 4.25
C THR A 67 20.96 11.18 2.77
N LEU A 68 21.39 10.18 1.99
CA LEU A 68 21.69 10.37 0.56
C LEU A 68 20.45 10.76 -0.25
N ILE A 69 19.30 10.13 0.01
CA ILE A 69 18.04 10.50 -0.65
C ILE A 69 17.67 11.93 -0.30
N LYS A 70 17.75 12.32 0.98
CA LYS A 70 17.45 13.69 1.42
C LYS A 70 18.36 14.72 0.75
N GLU A 71 19.67 14.47 0.73
CA GLU A 71 20.64 15.36 0.07
C GLU A 71 20.36 15.49 -1.41
N PHE A 72 20.07 14.37 -2.09
CA PHE A 72 19.74 14.35 -3.51
C PHE A 72 18.48 15.16 -3.80
N LEU A 73 17.40 14.97 -3.02
CA LEU A 73 16.15 15.70 -3.20
C LEU A 73 16.32 17.20 -2.88
N SER A 74 17.03 17.57 -1.82
CA SER A 74 17.31 18.98 -1.48
C SER A 74 18.12 19.68 -2.57
N PHE A 75 19.02 18.98 -3.26
CA PHE A 75 19.72 19.54 -4.42
C PHE A 75 18.76 19.84 -5.59
N THR A 76 17.75 19.00 -5.80
CA THR A 76 16.75 19.21 -6.87
C THR A 76 15.78 20.34 -6.57
N GLU A 77 15.36 20.53 -5.30
CA GLU A 77 14.54 21.67 -4.89
C GLU A 77 15.25 23.01 -5.13
N ASN A 78 16.57 23.04 -4.90
CA ASN A 78 17.39 24.23 -5.10
C ASN A 78 17.50 24.63 -6.59
N LYS A 79 17.26 23.69 -7.53
CA LYS A 79 17.14 23.99 -8.96
C LYS A 79 15.72 24.37 -9.39
N ALA A 80 14.69 23.76 -8.77
CA ALA A 80 13.29 24.08 -9.07
C ALA A 80 12.87 25.49 -8.60
N GLY A 81 13.55 26.03 -7.57
CA GLY A 81 13.38 27.42 -7.11
C GLY A 81 14.06 28.49 -7.99
N LYS A 82 14.83 28.09 -9.01
CA LYS A 82 15.33 28.96 -10.08
C LYS A 82 14.57 28.65 -11.37
N LYS A 83 13.27 28.95 -11.40
CA LYS A 83 12.63 29.32 -12.67
C LYS A 83 13.05 30.76 -12.95
N ASP A 84 13.62 30.95 -14.12
CA ASP A 84 14.27 32.16 -14.60
C ASP A 84 13.43 33.43 -14.37
N GLY A 85 14.13 34.53 -14.09
CA GLY A 85 13.56 35.88 -14.15
C GLY A 85 13.32 36.36 -15.57
#